data_AF-A0A6G3WSE0-F1
#
_entry.id   AF-A0A6G3WSE0-F1
#
_cell.length_a   1.000
_cell.length_b   1.000
_cell.length_c   1.000
_cell.angle_alpha   90.00
_cell.angle_beta   90.00
_cell.angle_gamma   90.00
#
_symmetry.space_group_name_H-M   'P 1'
#
loop_
_entity.id
_entity.type
_entity.pdbx_description
1 polymer ?
#
loop_
_entity_poly.entity_id
_entity_poly.type
_entity_poly.pdbx_seq_one_letter_code
_entity_poly.pdbx_strand_id
1 'polypeptide(L)' 'IRAPWVESVGAETEVIAEHGGHIVAVRQKNALATSFHPELTGDHRVHALFVDMVRAVN' A
#
# COMPACT_ATOMS: atom_id res chain seq x y z
N ILE A 1 -8.75 -7.88 16.86
CA ILE A 1 -9.03 -8.04 15.41
C ILE A 1 -7.68 -8.21 14.72
N ARG A 2 -7.49 -9.25 13.89
CA ARG A 2 -6.27 -9.37 13.06
C ARG A 2 -6.43 -8.41 11.88
N ALA A 3 -5.34 -7.74 11.49
CA ALA A 3 -5.33 -6.97 10.26
C ALA A 3 -5.76 -7.86 9.07
N PRO A 4 -6.55 -7.34 8.12
CA PRO A 4 -6.87 -8.08 6.90
C PRO A 4 -5.60 -8.34 6.06
N TRP A 5 -5.70 -9.16 5.04
CA TRP A 5 -4.72 -9.21 3.95
C TRP A 5 -5.45 -9.23 2.61
N VAL A 6 -4.74 -8.93 1.54
CA VAL A 6 -5.31 -8.99 0.19
C VAL A 6 -5.27 -10.43 -0.30
N GLU A 7 -6.44 -11.00 -0.62
CA GLU A 7 -6.55 -12.39 -1.11
C GLU A 7 -6.26 -12.54 -2.61
N SER A 8 -6.54 -11.49 -3.39
CA SER A 8 -6.28 -11.45 -4.83
C SER A 8 -6.19 -10.01 -5.33
N VAL A 9 -5.54 -9.82 -6.48
CA VAL A 9 -5.36 -8.51 -7.12
C VAL A 9 -5.80 -8.57 -8.58
N GLY A 10 -6.30 -7.45 -9.11
CA GLY A 10 -6.59 -7.33 -10.53
C GLY A 10 -5.31 -7.16 -11.36
N ALA A 11 -5.36 -7.40 -12.67
CA ALA A 11 -4.19 -7.35 -13.56
C ALA A 11 -3.44 -6.00 -13.54
N GLU A 12 -4.15 -4.91 -13.31
CA GLU A 12 -3.61 -3.54 -13.27
C GLU A 12 -3.13 -3.12 -11.88
N THR A 13 -3.21 -4.00 -10.88
CA THR A 13 -2.81 -3.72 -9.51
C THR A 13 -1.37 -4.16 -9.29
N GLU A 14 -0.55 -3.24 -8.79
CA GLU A 14 0.82 -3.51 -8.40
C GLU A 14 0.88 -3.94 -6.92
N VAL A 15 1.52 -5.08 -6.67
CA VAL A 15 1.88 -5.52 -5.31
C VAL A 15 3.20 -4.85 -4.93
N ILE A 16 3.17 -3.98 -3.93
CA ILE A 16 4.36 -3.22 -3.50
C ILE A 16 4.96 -3.76 -2.19
N ALA A 17 4.23 -4.58 -1.43
CA ALA A 17 4.76 -5.28 -0.27
C ALA A 17 4.01 -6.58 0.05
N GLU A 18 4.79 -7.58 0.47
CA GLU A 18 4.31 -8.86 1.01
C GLU A 18 4.94 -9.12 2.39
N HIS A 19 4.19 -9.81 3.26
CA HIS A 19 4.67 -10.26 4.55
C HIS A 19 4.13 -11.65 4.86
N GLY A 20 5.01 -12.60 5.15
CA GLY A 20 4.61 -13.99 5.46
C GLY A 20 3.81 -14.66 4.33
N GLY A 21 4.07 -14.30 3.07
CA GLY A 21 3.35 -14.82 1.90
C GLY A 21 1.99 -14.16 1.65
N HIS A 22 1.62 -13.12 2.42
CA HIS A 22 0.41 -12.35 2.21
C HIS A 22 0.72 -10.96 1.66
N ILE A 23 -0.10 -10.51 0.71
CA ILE A 23 -0.03 -9.14 0.18
C ILE A 23 -0.56 -8.18 1.25
N VAL A 24 0.25 -7.17 1.59
CA VAL A 24 -0.03 -6.20 2.67
C VAL A 24 -0.01 -4.74 2.22
N ALA A 25 0.48 -4.46 1.01
CA ALA A 25 0.32 -3.17 0.37
C ALA A 25 0.22 -3.29 -1.16
N VAL A 26 -0.72 -2.53 -1.74
CA VAL A 26 -0.99 -2.50 -3.17
C VAL A 26 -1.19 -1.09 -3.68
N ARG A 27 -0.91 -0.89 -4.97
CA ARG A 27 -1.16 0.36 -5.70
C ARG A 27 -1.92 0.08 -6.99
N GLN A 28 -2.93 0.89 -7.28
CA GLN A 28 -3.62 0.88 -8.57
C GLN A 28 -3.98 2.31 -8.97
N LYS A 29 -3.37 2.81 -10.04
CA LYS A 29 -3.52 4.21 -10.49
C LYS A 29 -3.24 5.19 -9.33
N ASN A 30 -4.25 5.97 -8.92
CA ASN A 30 -4.18 6.95 -7.85
C ASN A 30 -4.57 6.39 -6.46
N ALA A 31 -4.83 5.09 -6.36
CA ALA A 31 -5.16 4.43 -5.09
C ALA A 31 -3.94 3.70 -4.52
N LEU A 32 -3.72 3.88 -3.21
CA LEU A 32 -2.76 3.15 -2.39
C LEU A 32 -3.53 2.55 -1.21
N ALA A 33 -3.33 1.27 -0.93
CA ALA A 33 -3.95 0.58 0.19
C ALA A 33 -2.93 -0.25 0.96
N THR A 34 -3.01 -0.22 2.29
CA THR A 34 -2.19 -1.02 3.21
C THR A 34 -3.10 -1.79 4.17
N SER A 35 -2.69 -2.99 4.56
CA SER A 35 -3.36 -3.72 5.64
C SER A 35 -2.77 -3.47 7.03
N PHE A 36 -1.69 -2.71 7.09
CA PHE A 36 -1.07 -2.22 8.32
C PHE A 36 -1.25 -0.71 8.45
N HIS A 37 -0.88 -0.21 9.62
CA HIS A 37 -0.98 1.19 10.00
C HIS A 37 0.40 1.88 9.89
N PRO A 38 0.77 2.45 8.73
CA PRO A 38 2.07 3.12 8.56
C PRO A 38 2.26 4.31 9.52
N GLU A 39 1.17 4.88 10.03
CA GLU A 39 1.14 6.03 10.94
C GLU A 39 1.55 5.68 12.38
N LEU A 40 1.52 4.40 12.76
CA LEU A 40 1.90 3.96 14.11
C LEU A 40 3.41 3.79 14.28
N THR A 41 4.20 4.25 13.32
CA THR A 41 5.67 4.23 13.35
C THR A 41 6.22 5.65 13.12
N GLY A 42 7.49 5.87 13.46
CA GLY A 42 8.20 7.11 13.11
C GLY A 42 8.75 7.13 11.67
N ASP A 43 8.49 6.09 10.87
CA ASP A 43 8.97 6.00 9.49
C ASP A 43 7.90 6.50 8.51
N HIS A 44 8.21 7.59 7.81
CA HIS A 44 7.27 8.26 6.92
C HIS A 44 7.36 7.82 5.46
N ARG A 45 8.14 6.78 5.11
CA ARG A 45 8.34 6.39 3.70
C ARG A 45 7.05 6.02 2.96
N VAL A 46 6.10 5.36 3.61
CA VAL A 46 4.80 5.03 2.98
C VAL A 46 3.95 6.29 2.76
N HIS A 47 3.99 7.23 3.70
CA HIS A 47 3.31 8.53 3.53
C HIS A 47 3.96 9.36 2.42
N ALA A 48 5.30 9.36 2.34
CA ALA A 48 6.05 10.02 1.28
C ALA A 48 5.70 9.43 -0.10
N LEU A 49 5.62 8.11 -0.21
CA LEU A 49 5.16 7.43 -1.43
C LEU A 49 3.77 7.93 -1.86
N PHE A 50 2.82 8.06 -0.93
CA PHE A 50 1.49 8.58 -1.24
C PHE A 50 1.52 10.03 -1.73
N VAL A 51 2.30 10.90 -1.06
CA VAL A 51 2.46 12.30 -1.45
C VAL A 51 3.07 12.42 -2.85
N ASP A 52 4.07 11.60 -3.16
CA ASP A 52 4.70 11.59 -4.48
C ASP A 52 3.74 11.10 -5.56
N MET A 53 2.86 10.13 -5.25
CA MET A 53 1.77 9.74 -6.16
C MET A 53 0.81 10.90 -6.45
N VAL A 54 0.44 11.69 -5.44
CA VAL A 54 -0.42 12.87 -5.61
C VAL A 54 0.26 13.92 -6.50
N ARG A 55 1.56 14.16 -6.31
CA ARG A 55 2.35 15.11 -7.11
C ARG A 55 2.54 14.67 -8.57
N ALA A 56 2.53 13.36 -8.82
CA ALA A 56 2.72 12.81 -10.15
C ALA A 56 1.47 12.92 -11.06
N VAL A 57 0.30 13.25 -10.51
CA VAL A 57 -0.91 13.52 -11.28
C VAL A 57 -0.85 14.97 -11.80
N ASN A 58 -0.48 15.12 -13.07
CA ASN A 58 -0.61 16.37 -13.83
C ASN A 58 -1.84 16.31 -14.73
#